data_AF-A0A1M3INA8-F1
#
_entry.id   AF-A0A1M3INA8-F1
#
_cell.length_a   1.000
_cell.length_b   1.000
_cell.length_c   1.000
_cell.angle_alpha   90.00
_cell.angle_beta   90.00
_cell.angle_gamma   90.00
#
_symmetry.space_group_name_H-M   'P 1'
#
loop_
_entity.id
_entity.type
_entity.pdbx_description
1 polymer ?
#
loop_
_entity_poly.entity_id
_entity_poly.type
_entity_poly.pdbx_seq_one_letter_code
_entity_poly.pdbx_strand_id
1 'polypeptide(L)'
;MSITQPNKEAALRLKHARSLTGFARTIFCKKHNMSSNTMAAWENGTTYFSEEAAKKISRYLQQDGIEVSPEWIMEGKGSEPFAVDMRGVHKTHFMQSSVADEEEFIWRATTSFKEFYKDCLVLIMFDDTALPFYRPGDHIGGKIITLDQLPFIEEEPLIVELENGSLMLRYIEKTSKHGLYHLKSINQNTLMSAQIKNVKIKRAARINWIFRR
;
A
#
# COMPACT_ATOMS: atom_id res chain seq x y z
N MET A 1 0.97 21.05 34.39
CA MET A 1 0.96 19.97 33.38
C MET A 1 0.70 20.61 32.04
N SER A 2 1.74 20.88 31.26
CA SER A 2 1.60 21.46 29.92
C SER A 2 0.95 20.43 29.01
N ILE A 3 -0.25 20.74 28.52
CA ILE A 3 -0.93 19.93 27.50
C ILE A 3 -0.09 20.11 26.24
N THR A 4 0.76 19.13 25.92
CA THR A 4 1.56 19.14 24.69
C THR A 4 0.61 18.96 23.52
N GLN A 5 0.34 20.07 22.83
CA GLN A 5 -0.49 20.12 21.64
C GLN A 5 0.17 19.33 20.50
N PRO A 6 -0.61 18.73 19.60
CA PRO A 6 -0.07 18.11 18.39
C PRO A 6 0.72 19.13 17.56
N ASN A 7 1.97 18.80 17.24
CA ASN A 7 2.83 19.64 16.41
C ASN A 7 2.80 19.13 14.96
N LYS A 8 2.08 19.85 14.09
CA LYS A 8 1.93 19.49 12.67
C LYS A 8 3.26 19.48 11.92
N GLU A 9 4.19 20.36 12.26
CA GLU A 9 5.50 20.37 11.60
C GLU A 9 6.35 19.17 12.02
N ALA A 10 6.31 18.80 13.30
CA ALA A 10 6.99 17.60 13.79
C ALA A 10 6.40 16.32 13.18
N ALA A 11 5.08 16.29 12.97
CA ALA A 11 4.39 15.22 12.26
C ALA A 11 4.88 15.09 10.80
N LEU A 12 5.02 16.21 10.10
CA LEU A 12 5.55 16.24 8.73
C LEU A 12 7.02 15.80 8.67
N ARG A 13 7.86 16.27 9.59
CA ARG A 13 9.27 15.84 9.70
C ARG A 13 9.40 14.34 9.96
N LEU A 14 8.56 13.80 10.83
CA LEU A 14 8.49 12.36 11.11
C LEU A 14 8.08 11.57 9.86
N LYS A 15 7.02 11.99 9.17
CA LYS A 15 6.57 11.40 7.91
C LYS A 15 7.69 11.43 6.85
N HIS A 16 8.39 12.57 6.75
CA HIS A 16 9.52 12.74 5.84
C HIS A 16 10.66 11.75 6.13
N ALA A 17 11.14 11.72 7.37
CA ALA A 17 12.24 10.83 7.75
C ALA A 17 11.92 9.35 7.52
N ARG A 18 10.67 8.92 7.80
CA ARG A 18 10.22 7.55 7.48
C ARG A 18 10.20 7.29 5.97
N SER A 19 9.71 8.23 5.17
CA SER A 19 9.58 8.02 3.73
C SER A 19 10.91 7.71 3.03
N LEU A 20 12.03 8.20 3.58
CA LEU A 20 13.37 7.92 3.07
C LEU A 20 13.77 6.44 3.17
N THR A 21 13.16 5.67 4.08
CA THR A 21 13.39 4.21 4.17
C THR A 21 12.84 3.44 2.97
N GLY A 22 11.96 4.05 2.16
CA GLY A 22 11.21 3.37 1.10
C GLY A 22 10.14 2.40 1.60
N PHE A 23 9.99 2.19 2.91
CA PHE A 23 8.95 1.35 3.47
C PHE A 23 7.64 2.11 3.66
N ALA A 24 6.53 1.51 3.22
CA ALA A 24 5.20 1.95 3.60
C ALA A 24 5.04 1.90 5.14
N ARG A 25 4.22 2.77 5.71
CA ARG A 25 4.03 2.89 7.17
C ARG A 25 3.71 1.56 7.85
N THR A 26 2.84 0.75 7.24
CA THR A 26 2.45 -0.57 7.77
C THR A 26 3.63 -1.55 7.81
N ILE A 27 4.50 -1.51 6.79
CA ILE A 27 5.70 -2.35 6.70
C ILE A 27 6.74 -1.89 7.72
N PHE A 28 6.99 -0.58 7.80
CA PHE A 28 7.88 0.01 8.82
C PHE A 28 7.42 -0.35 10.23
N CYS A 29 6.12 -0.20 10.52
CA CYS A 29 5.54 -0.53 11.82
C CYS A 29 5.63 -2.03 12.13
N LYS A 30 5.37 -2.90 11.15
CA LYS A 30 5.49 -4.35 11.31
C LYS A 30 6.94 -4.76 11.59
N LYS A 31 7.91 -4.16 10.88
CA LYS A 31 9.34 -4.44 11.03
C LYS A 31 9.84 -4.09 12.45
N HIS A 32 9.41 -2.95 12.98
CA HIS A 32 9.85 -2.43 14.28
C HIS A 32 8.89 -2.72 15.44
N ASN A 33 7.91 -3.60 15.22
CA ASN A 33 6.89 -3.97 16.21
C ASN A 33 6.18 -2.76 16.84
N MET A 34 5.77 -1.81 16.00
CA MET A 34 5.03 -0.60 16.36
C MET A 34 3.57 -0.70 15.91
N SER A 35 2.70 0.04 16.61
CA SER A 35 1.31 0.20 16.18
C SER A 35 1.21 1.12 14.97
N SER A 36 0.72 0.60 13.85
CA SER A 36 0.45 1.39 12.64
C SER A 36 -0.55 2.52 12.89
N ASN A 37 -1.49 2.33 13.82
CA ASN A 37 -2.47 3.36 14.19
C ASN A 37 -1.80 4.49 14.96
N THR A 38 -0.87 4.16 15.87
CA THR A 38 -0.11 5.16 16.64
C THR A 38 0.80 5.96 15.73
N MET A 39 1.51 5.30 14.80
CA MET A 39 2.34 5.97 13.82
C MET A 39 1.52 6.89 12.90
N ALA A 40 0.32 6.45 12.49
CA ALA A 40 -0.58 7.27 11.68
C ALA A 40 -1.07 8.51 12.45
N ALA A 41 -1.44 8.36 13.73
CA ALA A 41 -1.87 9.49 14.56
C ALA A 41 -0.75 10.53 14.74
N TRP A 42 0.51 10.08 14.85
CA TRP A 42 1.68 10.96 14.90
C TRP A 42 1.98 11.64 13.57
N GLU A 43 2.03 10.89 12.46
CA GLU A 43 2.32 11.46 11.12
C GLU A 43 1.21 12.39 10.61
N ASN A 44 -0.03 12.20 11.06
CA ASN A 44 -1.16 13.07 10.73
C ASN A 44 -1.26 14.28 11.68
N GLY A 45 -0.40 14.38 12.69
CA GLY A 45 -0.44 15.44 13.71
C GLY A 45 -1.74 15.43 14.51
N THR A 46 -2.37 14.26 14.68
CA THR A 46 -3.57 14.08 15.51
C THR A 46 -3.20 13.94 16.99
N THR A 47 -2.03 13.36 17.27
CA THR A 47 -1.52 13.20 18.64
C THR A 47 -0.06 13.66 18.73
N TYR A 48 0.33 14.11 19.92
CA TYR A 48 1.71 14.38 20.26
C TYR A 48 2.50 13.08 20.46
N PHE A 49 3.80 13.10 20.11
CA PHE A 49 4.75 12.05 20.45
C PHE A 49 5.84 12.60 21.37
N SER A 50 6.24 11.79 22.36
CA SER A 50 7.24 12.18 23.35
C SER A 50 8.66 12.18 22.79
N GLU A 51 9.58 12.82 23.50
CA GLU A 51 11.01 12.75 23.20
C GLU A 51 11.54 11.31 23.20
N GLU A 52 11.05 10.46 24.11
CA GLU A 52 11.38 9.04 24.13
C GLU A 52 10.86 8.30 22.89
N ALA A 53 9.70 8.68 22.37
CA ALA A 53 9.20 8.16 21.10
C ALA A 53 10.06 8.63 19.93
N ALA A 54 10.48 9.90 19.91
CA ALA A 54 11.37 10.45 18.89
C ALA A 54 12.74 9.74 18.89
N LYS A 55 13.36 9.54 20.06
CA LYS A 55 14.59 8.75 20.24
C LYS A 55 14.44 7.32 19.73
N LYS A 56 13.31 6.68 20.03
CA LYS A 56 13.02 5.33 19.59
C LYS A 56 12.90 5.25 18.06
N ILE A 57 12.19 6.20 17.44
CA ILE A 57 12.01 6.23 15.98
C ILE A 57 13.31 6.56 15.26
N SER A 58 14.10 7.51 15.78
CA SER A 58 15.43 7.83 15.24
C SER A 58 16.32 6.58 15.16
N ARG A 59 16.35 5.74 16.21
CA ARG A 59 17.09 4.45 16.17
C ARG A 59 16.57 3.49 15.11
N TYR A 60 15.26 3.39 14.93
CA TYR A 60 14.66 2.53 13.90
C TYR A 60 14.98 3.00 12.49
N LEU A 61 14.98 4.32 12.28
CA LEU A 61 15.38 4.93 11.01
C LEU A 61 16.87 4.68 10.73
N GLN A 62 17.74 4.81 11.73
CA GLN A 62 19.16 4.47 11.61
C GLN A 62 19.38 2.98 11.26
N GLN A 63 18.61 2.07 11.87
CA GLN A 63 18.63 0.63 11.52
C GLN A 63 18.19 0.37 10.07
N ASP A 64 17.35 1.24 9.52
CA ASP A 64 16.88 1.21 8.14
C ASP A 64 17.77 2.04 7.20
N GLY A 65 18.94 2.50 7.67
CA GLY A 65 19.93 3.21 6.87
C GLY A 65 19.66 4.72 6.73
N ILE A 66 18.82 5.30 7.58
CA ILE A 66 18.50 6.74 7.59
C ILE A 66 19.09 7.40 8.83
N GLU A 67 20.06 8.28 8.63
CA GLU A 67 20.64 9.06 9.73
C GLU A 67 19.73 10.24 10.05
N VAL A 68 19.23 10.32 11.30
CA VAL A 68 18.36 11.42 11.74
C VAL A 68 18.39 11.58 13.25
N SER A 69 18.44 12.82 13.73
CA SER A 69 18.42 13.11 15.16
C SER A 69 16.99 13.27 15.71
N PRO A 70 16.73 12.91 16.98
CA PRO A 70 15.44 13.14 17.62
C PRO A 70 15.04 14.62 17.66
N GLU A 71 16.03 15.50 17.86
CA GLU A 71 15.85 16.96 17.88
C GLU A 71 15.43 17.49 16.52
N TRP A 72 15.96 16.91 15.44
CA TRP A 72 15.50 17.24 14.09
C TRP A 72 14.05 16.81 13.89
N ILE A 73 13.67 15.59 14.28
CA ILE A 73 12.29 15.10 14.16
C ILE A 73 11.32 16.04 14.91
N MET A 74 11.66 16.40 16.15
CA MET A 74 10.76 17.17 17.01
C MET A 74 10.76 18.67 16.69
N GLU A 75 11.91 19.28 16.44
CA GLU A 75 12.09 20.73 16.39
C GLU A 75 12.69 21.23 15.07
N GLY A 76 13.15 20.33 14.19
CA GLY A 76 13.83 20.70 12.95
C GLY A 76 15.27 21.20 13.16
N LYS A 77 15.83 21.03 14.36
CA LYS A 77 17.20 21.45 14.69
C LYS A 77 18.20 20.36 14.32
N GLY A 78 19.30 20.76 13.69
CA GLY A 78 20.38 19.84 13.27
C GLY A 78 20.28 19.49 11.79
N SER A 79 20.95 18.40 11.40
CA SER A 79 20.99 17.94 10.01
C SER A 79 19.68 17.29 9.59
N GLU A 80 19.21 17.63 8.38
CA GLU A 80 18.09 16.94 7.71
C GLU A 80 18.39 15.45 7.53
N PRO A 81 17.40 14.54 7.64
CA PRO A 81 17.62 13.12 7.49
C PRO A 81 18.16 12.78 6.11
N PHE A 82 19.12 11.85 6.07
CA PHE A 82 19.70 11.39 4.81
C PHE A 82 19.95 9.89 4.85
N ALA A 83 19.87 9.26 3.67
CA ALA A 83 20.23 7.87 3.53
C ALA A 83 21.75 7.70 3.64
N VAL A 84 22.19 6.82 4.55
CA VAL A 84 23.59 6.42 4.67
C VAL A 84 23.79 5.25 3.72
N ASP A 85 24.37 5.53 2.56
CA ASP A 85 24.95 4.47 1.75
C ASP A 85 26.19 3.93 2.47
N MET A 86 26.25 2.61 2.72
CA MET A 86 27.47 1.95 3.21
C MET A 86 28.62 2.01 2.18
N ARG A 87 28.44 2.69 1.04
CA ARG A 87 29.47 3.01 0.06
C ARG A 87 29.44 4.49 -0.35
N GLY A 88 29.76 5.38 0.59
CA GLY A 88 30.20 6.74 0.25
C GLY A 88 29.07 7.78 0.23
N VAL A 89 29.36 8.88 0.90
CA VAL A 89 28.46 10.01 1.17
C VAL A 89 27.96 10.65 -0.12
N HIS A 90 26.70 10.44 -0.47
CA HIS A 90 25.97 11.31 -1.38
C HIS A 90 24.94 12.11 -0.59
N LYS A 91 25.26 13.37 -0.28
CA LYS A 91 24.27 14.38 0.09
C LYS A 91 23.38 14.61 -1.11
N THR A 92 22.29 13.86 -1.20
CA THR A 92 21.31 14.06 -2.25
C THR A 92 20.24 15.00 -1.72
N HIS A 93 20.28 16.24 -2.22
CA HIS A 93 19.19 17.18 -2.08
C HIS A 93 18.07 16.70 -3.02
N PHE A 94 17.28 15.72 -2.57
CA PHE A 94 16.12 15.24 -3.33
C PHE A 94 14.91 16.09 -2.99
N MET A 95 14.38 16.75 -4.03
CA MET A 95 13.16 17.55 -4.01
C MET A 95 12.04 16.82 -3.25
N GLN A 96 11.54 17.48 -2.22
CA GLN A 96 10.76 16.92 -1.11
C GLN A 96 9.24 16.83 -1.39
N SER A 97 8.82 16.68 -2.65
CA SER A 97 7.42 16.87 -3.06
C SER A 97 6.82 15.77 -3.96
N SER A 98 7.23 14.50 -3.80
CA SER A 98 6.71 13.42 -4.67
C SER A 98 6.10 12.23 -3.91
N VAL A 99 6.85 11.53 -3.05
CA VAL A 99 6.38 10.20 -2.57
C VAL A 99 5.26 10.24 -1.52
N ALA A 100 5.31 11.20 -0.59
CA ALA A 100 4.32 11.32 0.50
C ALA A 100 2.98 11.88 0.01
N ASP A 101 3.04 12.76 -1.00
CA ASP A 101 1.89 13.31 -1.69
C ASP A 101 1.29 12.28 -2.66
N GLU A 102 2.11 11.43 -3.27
CA GLU A 102 1.66 10.32 -4.10
C GLU A 102 0.93 9.23 -3.31
N GLU A 103 1.45 8.77 -2.17
CA GLU A 103 0.73 7.80 -1.31
C GLU A 103 -0.61 8.37 -0.84
N GLU A 104 -0.62 9.66 -0.48
CA GLU A 104 -1.83 10.36 -0.09
C GLU A 104 -2.80 10.55 -1.28
N PHE A 105 -2.29 10.82 -2.48
CA PHE A 105 -3.07 10.92 -3.70
C PHE A 105 -3.69 9.58 -4.07
N ILE A 106 -2.92 8.49 -4.01
CA ILE A 106 -3.38 7.12 -4.25
C ILE A 106 -4.46 6.74 -3.23
N TRP A 107 -4.23 7.05 -1.95
CA TRP A 107 -5.18 6.79 -0.90
C TRP A 107 -6.47 7.60 -1.08
N ARG A 108 -6.37 8.89 -1.43
CA ARG A 108 -7.52 9.74 -1.73
C ARG A 108 -8.26 9.25 -2.97
N ALA A 109 -7.57 8.88 -4.03
CA ALA A 109 -8.17 8.35 -5.25
C ALA A 109 -8.90 7.03 -4.98
N THR A 110 -8.26 6.11 -4.24
CA THR A 110 -8.86 4.83 -3.84
C THR A 110 -10.07 5.02 -2.93
N THR A 111 -10.00 5.95 -1.98
CA THR A 111 -11.11 6.29 -1.07
C THR A 111 -12.25 6.91 -1.85
N SER A 112 -11.96 7.87 -2.73
CA SER A 112 -12.96 8.52 -3.59
C SER A 112 -13.66 7.51 -4.51
N PHE A 113 -12.92 6.54 -5.06
CA PHE A 113 -13.50 5.46 -5.87
C PHE A 113 -14.47 4.60 -5.05
N LYS A 114 -14.11 4.25 -3.81
CA LYS A 114 -14.98 3.48 -2.90
C LYS A 114 -16.21 4.26 -2.45
N GLU A 115 -16.09 5.56 -2.25
CA GLU A 115 -17.21 6.44 -1.91
C GLU A 115 -18.18 6.61 -3.09
N PHE A 116 -17.64 6.73 -4.30
CA PHE A 116 -18.43 6.88 -5.52
C PHE A 116 -19.14 5.58 -5.90
N TYR A 117 -18.47 4.44 -5.80
CA TYR A 117 -19.03 3.12 -6.10
C TYR A 117 -19.32 2.34 -4.81
N LYS A 118 -20.58 2.35 -4.38
CA LYS A 118 -21.05 1.57 -3.21
C LYS A 118 -20.70 0.07 -3.29
N ASP A 119 -20.73 -0.49 -4.50
CA ASP A 119 -20.42 -1.89 -4.77
C ASP A 119 -19.17 -2.01 -5.65
N CYS A 120 -17.99 -2.00 -5.02
CA CYS A 120 -16.72 -2.11 -5.71
C CYS A 120 -15.72 -3.05 -5.00
N LEU A 121 -14.72 -3.49 -5.77
CA LEU A 121 -13.51 -4.12 -5.25
C LEU A 121 -12.30 -3.30 -5.70
N VAL A 122 -11.30 -3.18 -4.82
CA VAL A 122 -10.01 -2.55 -5.12
C VAL A 122 -8.89 -3.50 -4.73
N LEU A 123 -8.01 -3.80 -5.68
CA LEU A 123 -6.85 -4.68 -5.56
C LEU A 123 -5.57 -3.89 -5.81
N ILE A 124 -4.53 -4.17 -5.03
CA ILE A 124 -3.16 -3.73 -5.32
C ILE A 124 -2.39 -4.94 -5.83
N MET A 125 -1.80 -4.85 -7.02
CA MET A 125 -0.98 -5.92 -7.56
C MET A 125 0.34 -6.01 -6.79
N PHE A 126 0.72 -7.22 -6.37
CA PHE A 126 1.96 -7.46 -5.62
C PHE A 126 2.85 -8.54 -6.25
N ASP A 127 2.32 -9.28 -7.22
CA ASP A 127 2.99 -10.39 -7.89
C ASP A 127 3.01 -10.22 -9.42
N ASP A 128 3.60 -11.20 -10.10
CA ASP A 128 3.76 -11.23 -11.55
C ASP A 128 2.60 -11.91 -12.28
N THR A 129 1.53 -12.31 -11.59
CA THR A 129 0.45 -13.15 -12.16
C THR A 129 -0.41 -12.42 -13.18
N ALA A 130 -0.34 -11.09 -13.18
CA ALA A 130 -1.10 -10.21 -14.06
C ALA A 130 -0.24 -9.53 -15.17
N LEU A 131 1.06 -9.86 -15.24
CA LEU A 131 1.93 -9.36 -16.31
C LEU A 131 1.49 -9.85 -17.70
N PRO A 132 1.84 -9.14 -18.78
CA PRO A 132 2.54 -7.85 -18.80
C PRO A 132 1.63 -6.63 -18.58
N PHE A 133 0.31 -6.86 -18.52
CA PHE A 133 -0.70 -5.80 -18.58
C PHE A 133 -0.87 -5.06 -17.25
N TYR A 134 -0.72 -5.75 -16.13
CA TYR A 134 -0.77 -5.18 -14.79
C TYR A 134 0.50 -5.54 -14.02
N ARG A 135 1.11 -4.54 -13.41
CA ARG A 135 2.43 -4.61 -12.80
C ARG A 135 2.30 -4.54 -11.28
N PRO A 136 3.24 -5.13 -10.52
CA PRO A 136 3.35 -4.87 -9.09
C PRO A 136 3.30 -3.37 -8.80
N GLY A 137 2.45 -2.96 -7.86
CA GLY A 137 2.17 -1.57 -7.50
C GLY A 137 0.93 -0.95 -8.15
N ASP A 138 0.39 -1.54 -9.23
CA ASP A 138 -0.85 -1.05 -9.85
C ASP A 138 -2.02 -1.17 -8.86
N HIS A 139 -2.83 -0.12 -8.78
CA HIS A 139 -4.09 -0.10 -8.05
C HIS A 139 -5.23 -0.29 -9.06
N ILE A 140 -6.03 -1.32 -8.85
CA ILE A 140 -7.06 -1.74 -9.80
C ILE A 140 -8.39 -1.71 -9.08
N GLY A 141 -9.30 -0.90 -9.60
CA GLY A 141 -10.67 -0.79 -9.14
C GLY A 141 -11.64 -1.39 -10.15
N GLY A 142 -12.68 -2.03 -9.62
CA GLY A 142 -13.77 -2.54 -10.44
C GLY A 142 -15.11 -2.43 -9.75
N LYS A 143 -16.17 -2.30 -10.55
CA LYS A 143 -17.55 -2.38 -10.06
C LYS A 143 -17.94 -3.83 -9.91
N ILE A 144 -18.53 -4.18 -8.76
CA ILE A 144 -19.02 -5.54 -8.51
C ILE A 144 -20.11 -5.87 -9.55
N ILE A 145 -19.99 -7.06 -10.11
CA ILE A 145 -20.97 -7.66 -11.02
C ILE A 145 -21.73 -8.75 -10.29
N THR A 146 -22.91 -9.08 -10.81
CA THR A 146 -23.71 -10.18 -10.27
C THR A 146 -23.11 -11.51 -10.72
N LEU A 147 -23.13 -12.53 -9.86
CA LEU A 147 -22.41 -13.79 -10.13
C LEU A 147 -22.99 -14.58 -11.32
N ASP A 148 -24.25 -14.34 -11.67
CA ASP A 148 -24.90 -14.85 -12.88
C ASP A 148 -24.31 -14.28 -14.18
N GLN A 149 -23.56 -13.17 -14.11
CA GLN A 149 -22.85 -12.61 -15.27
C GLN A 149 -21.52 -13.31 -15.54
N LEU A 150 -20.92 -13.98 -14.54
CA LEU A 150 -19.61 -14.62 -14.68
C LEU A 150 -19.50 -15.60 -15.86
N PRO A 151 -20.52 -16.46 -16.13
CA PRO A 151 -20.49 -17.36 -17.26
C PRO A 151 -20.44 -16.65 -18.63
N PHE A 152 -20.68 -15.34 -18.71
CA PHE A 152 -20.71 -14.61 -19.98
C PHE A 152 -19.47 -13.74 -20.20
N ILE A 153 -18.50 -13.79 -19.28
CA ILE A 153 -17.29 -12.97 -19.30
C ILE A 153 -16.08 -13.88 -19.44
N GLU A 154 -15.61 -14.06 -20.67
CA GLU A 154 -14.50 -14.97 -21.00
C GLU A 154 -13.23 -14.23 -21.46
N GLU A 155 -13.37 -13.03 -22.03
CA GLU A 155 -12.26 -12.32 -22.70
C GLU A 155 -11.55 -11.27 -21.84
N GLU A 156 -12.01 -11.04 -20.62
CA GLU A 156 -11.43 -10.04 -19.73
C GLU A 156 -11.16 -10.61 -18.32
N PRO A 157 -10.05 -10.20 -17.68
CA PRO A 157 -9.78 -10.61 -16.32
C PRO A 157 -10.66 -9.80 -15.35
N LEU A 158 -11.03 -10.44 -14.24
CA LEU A 158 -11.87 -9.85 -13.21
C LEU A 158 -11.11 -9.78 -11.88
N ILE A 159 -11.44 -8.77 -11.08
CA ILE A 159 -11.04 -8.78 -9.66
C ILE A 159 -11.96 -9.76 -8.96
N VAL A 160 -11.41 -10.82 -8.40
CA VAL A 160 -12.15 -11.92 -7.76
C VAL A 160 -11.84 -11.92 -6.28
N GLU A 161 -12.88 -11.88 -5.45
CA GLU A 161 -12.80 -12.21 -4.03
C GLU A 161 -13.33 -13.63 -3.81
N LEU A 162 -12.50 -14.48 -3.21
CA LEU A 162 -12.86 -15.83 -2.81
C LEU A 162 -13.53 -15.85 -1.43
N GLU A 163 -14.18 -16.96 -1.08
CA GLU A 163 -14.84 -17.15 0.23
C GLU A 163 -13.88 -17.00 1.42
N ASN A 164 -12.60 -17.32 1.24
CA ASN A 164 -11.57 -17.14 2.27
C ASN A 164 -11.08 -15.68 2.40
N GLY A 165 -11.66 -14.74 1.64
CA GLY A 165 -11.28 -13.32 1.62
C GLY A 165 -10.08 -12.99 0.74
N SER A 166 -9.46 -13.96 0.06
CA SER A 166 -8.39 -13.68 -0.89
C SER A 166 -8.90 -12.89 -2.09
N LEU A 167 -8.18 -11.82 -2.45
CA LEU A 167 -8.49 -10.95 -3.58
C LEU A 167 -7.41 -11.08 -4.66
N MET A 168 -7.80 -11.26 -5.92
CA MET A 168 -6.85 -11.49 -7.02
C MET A 168 -7.42 -11.08 -8.38
N LEU A 169 -6.55 -10.84 -9.36
CA LEU A 169 -6.94 -10.55 -10.74
C LEU A 169 -6.74 -11.79 -11.62
N ARG A 170 -7.84 -12.34 -12.15
CA ARG A 170 -7.82 -13.62 -12.89
C ARG A 170 -8.87 -13.66 -13.99
N TYR A 171 -8.60 -14.42 -15.04
CA TYR A 171 -9.65 -14.92 -15.94
C TYR A 171 -10.46 -15.99 -15.23
N ILE A 172 -11.76 -16.02 -15.51
CA ILE A 172 -12.68 -17.01 -14.97
C ILE A 172 -12.98 -18.04 -16.06
N GLU A 173 -12.73 -19.29 -15.74
CA GLU A 173 -13.02 -20.44 -16.60
C GLU A 173 -14.16 -21.24 -15.97
N LYS A 174 -15.17 -21.56 -16.78
CA LYS A 174 -16.30 -22.40 -16.35
C LYS A 174 -15.82 -23.81 -16.00
N THR A 175 -16.57 -24.45 -15.11
CA THR A 175 -16.38 -25.87 -14.80
C THR A 175 -17.67 -26.64 -15.01
N SER A 176 -17.57 -27.97 -15.03
CA SER A 176 -18.75 -28.85 -15.03
C SER A 176 -19.50 -28.86 -13.70
N LYS A 177 -18.93 -28.28 -12.63
CA LYS A 177 -19.53 -28.25 -11.29
C LYS A 177 -20.23 -26.91 -11.05
N HIS A 178 -21.51 -26.98 -10.72
CA HIS A 178 -22.33 -25.79 -10.47
C HIS A 178 -21.73 -24.92 -9.35
N GLY A 179 -21.59 -23.62 -9.63
CA GLY A 179 -21.06 -22.63 -8.68
C GLY A 179 -19.56 -22.71 -8.41
N LEU A 180 -18.81 -23.57 -9.13
CA LEU A 180 -17.36 -23.65 -9.06
C LEU A 180 -16.72 -23.18 -10.36
N TYR A 181 -15.61 -22.47 -10.20
CA TYR A 181 -14.87 -21.87 -11.30
C TYR A 181 -13.40 -22.31 -11.26
N HIS A 182 -12.74 -22.23 -12.40
CA HIS A 182 -11.29 -22.21 -12.48
C HIS A 182 -10.84 -20.76 -12.63
N LEU A 183 -9.73 -20.40 -12.00
CA LEU A 183 -9.13 -19.09 -12.12
C LEU A 183 -7.79 -19.24 -12.83
N LYS A 184 -7.59 -18.44 -13.87
CA LYS A 184 -6.38 -18.45 -14.67
C LYS A 184 -5.67 -17.10 -14.56
N SER A 185 -4.36 -17.16 -14.30
CA SER A 185 -3.46 -15.99 -14.38
C SER A 185 -3.58 -15.30 -15.74
N ILE A 186 -3.16 -14.05 -15.81
CA ILE A 186 -2.93 -13.42 -17.11
C ILE A 186 -1.55 -13.86 -17.62
N ASN A 187 -0.53 -13.77 -16.76
CA ASN A 187 0.81 -14.29 -17.02
C ASN A 187 0.88 -15.81 -16.78
N GLN A 188 0.84 -16.61 -17.84
CA GLN A 188 0.99 -18.07 -17.72
C GLN A 188 2.39 -18.52 -17.29
N ASN A 189 3.40 -17.64 -17.39
CA ASN A 189 4.78 -17.91 -17.01
C ASN A 189 5.10 -17.40 -15.60
N THR A 190 4.08 -17.09 -14.80
CA THR A 190 4.23 -16.63 -13.41
C THR A 190 4.98 -17.66 -12.56
N LEU A 191 5.76 -17.18 -11.60
CA LEU A 191 6.38 -18.03 -10.57
C LEU A 191 5.37 -18.55 -9.53
N MET A 192 4.15 -18.01 -9.53
CA MET A 192 3.05 -18.40 -8.64
C MET A 192 2.14 -19.45 -9.29
N SER A 193 0.99 -19.74 -8.69
CA SER A 193 -0.01 -20.62 -9.30
C SER A 193 -0.64 -19.97 -10.53
N ALA A 194 -0.30 -20.49 -11.71
CA ALA A 194 -0.86 -20.05 -12.98
C ALA A 194 -2.36 -20.37 -13.12
N GLN A 195 -2.82 -21.46 -12.50
CA GLN A 195 -4.22 -21.87 -12.47
C GLN A 195 -4.63 -22.32 -11.06
N ILE A 196 -5.84 -21.96 -10.65
CA ILE A 196 -6.47 -22.39 -9.39
C ILE A 196 -7.81 -23.04 -9.75
N LYS A 197 -8.04 -24.28 -9.31
CA LYS A 197 -9.18 -25.08 -9.75
C LYS A 197 -10.27 -25.20 -8.69
N ASN A 198 -11.51 -25.35 -9.16
CA ASN A 198 -12.71 -25.66 -8.37
C ASN A 198 -12.94 -24.73 -7.17
N VAL A 199 -12.85 -23.41 -7.39
CA VAL A 199 -13.05 -22.41 -6.34
C VAL A 199 -14.45 -21.80 -6.38
N LYS A 200 -14.95 -21.43 -5.20
CA LYS A 200 -16.14 -20.60 -5.04
C LYS A 200 -15.75 -19.14 -5.04
N ILE A 201 -16.43 -18.36 -5.87
CA ILE A 201 -16.26 -16.91 -5.96
C ILE A 201 -17.34 -16.26 -5.11
N LYS A 202 -16.91 -15.45 -4.13
CA LYS A 202 -17.80 -14.70 -3.25
C LYS A 202 -18.30 -13.44 -3.95
N ARG A 203 -17.37 -12.68 -4.55
CA ARG A 203 -17.66 -11.48 -5.34
C ARG A 203 -16.70 -11.40 -6.51
N ALA A 204 -17.15 -10.80 -7.60
CA ALA A 204 -16.31 -10.46 -8.74
C ALA A 204 -16.60 -9.02 -9.17
N ALA A 205 -15.59 -8.34 -9.68
CA ALA A 205 -15.72 -6.98 -10.16
C ALA A 205 -15.05 -6.80 -11.53
N ARG A 206 -15.77 -6.12 -12.42
CA ARG A 206 -15.26 -5.74 -13.75
C ARG A 206 -14.41 -4.49 -13.62
N ILE A 207 -13.18 -4.56 -14.14
CA ILE A 207 -12.22 -3.48 -14.03
C ILE A 207 -12.72 -2.27 -14.82
N ASN A 208 -12.74 -1.11 -14.17
CA ASN A 208 -13.08 0.17 -14.80
C ASN A 208 -12.15 1.31 -14.36
N TRP A 209 -11.17 1.01 -13.50
CA TRP A 209 -10.21 1.97 -13.01
C TRP A 209 -8.87 1.30 -12.77
N ILE A 210 -7.81 1.93 -13.28
CA ILE A 210 -6.43 1.55 -13.01
C ILE A 210 -5.69 2.84 -12.67
N PHE A 211 -4.96 2.80 -11.57
CA PHE A 211 -3.98 3.82 -11.22
C PHE A 211 -2.59 3.18 -11.22
N ARG A 212 -1.72 3.74 -12.05
CA ARG A 212 -0.34 3.32 -12.27
C ARG A 212 0.57 4.54 -12.09
N ARG A 213 1.69 4.34 -11.40
CA ARG A 213 2.77 5.32 -11.30
C ARG A 213 3.46 5.53 -12.64
#